data_AF-A0A1G2R7C9-F1
#
_entry.id   AF-A0A1G2R7C9-F1
#
_cell.length_a   1.000
_cell.length_b   1.000
_cell.length_c   1.000
_cell.angle_alpha   90.00
_cell.angle_beta   90.00
_cell.angle_gamma   90.00
#
_symmetry.space_group_name_H-M   'P 1'
#
loop_
_entity.id
_entity.type
_entity.pdbx_description
1 polymer ?
#
loop_
_entity_poly.entity_id
_entity_poly.type
_entity_poly.pdbx_seq_one_letter_code
_entity_poly.pdbx_strand_id
1 'polypeptide(L)'
;MTKVQLTLTDQEVQAISVIGSKYGYTLTKTLKFIVGREAAQIIDDTNLPTFEMSQDNEIRGIRTLKEHRSGKTVKLDKPFDIGLL
;
A
#
# COMPACT_ATOMS: atom_id res chain seq x y z
N MET A 1 16.08 -9.99 8.72
CA MET A 1 15.28 -10.91 7.89
C MET A 1 14.57 -11.90 8.80
N THR A 2 13.26 -12.01 8.69
CA THR A 2 12.47 -13.00 9.46
C THR A 2 12.49 -14.33 8.72
N LYS A 3 12.89 -15.40 9.41
CA LYS A 3 12.85 -16.76 8.88
C LYS A 3 11.48 -17.36 9.20
N VAL A 4 10.78 -17.84 8.18
CA VAL A 4 9.51 -18.56 8.32
C VAL A 4 9.74 -20.01 7.94
N GLN A 5 9.33 -20.93 8.81
CA GLN A 5 9.33 -22.37 8.55
C GLN A 5 7.89 -22.84 8.39
N LEU A 6 7.62 -23.56 7.31
CA LEU A 6 6.31 -24.10 6.97
C LEU A 6 6.46 -25.59 6.73
N THR A 7 5.52 -26.38 7.23
CA THR A 7 5.40 -27.80 6.93
C THR A 7 4.30 -27.95 5.91
N LEU A 8 4.60 -28.60 4.78
CA LEU A 8 3.67 -28.86 3.70
C LEU A 8 3.65 -30.36 3.44
N THR A 9 2.49 -30.87 3.05
CA THR A 9 2.35 -32.21 2.49
C THR A 9 2.97 -32.27 1.09
N ASP A 10 3.33 -33.47 0.63
CA ASP A 10 3.88 -33.67 -0.70
C ASP A 10 2.92 -33.18 -1.80
N GLN A 11 1.62 -33.34 -1.58
CA GLN A 11 0.58 -32.90 -2.52
C GLN A 11 0.55 -31.36 -2.66
N GLU A 12 0.64 -30.63 -1.55
CA GLU A 12 0.71 -29.16 -1.56
C GLU A 12 1.99 -28.66 -2.22
N VAL A 13 3.13 -29.30 -1.92
CA VAL A 13 4.42 -28.99 -2.57
C VAL A 13 4.31 -29.15 -4.08
N GLN A 14 3.70 -30.24 -4.53
CA GLN A 14 3.56 -30.54 -5.95
C GLN A 14 2.62 -29.53 -6.64
N ALA A 15 1.47 -29.22 -6.03
CA ALA A 15 0.52 -28.25 -6.56
C ALA A 15 1.15 -26.86 -6.72
N ILE A 16 1.86 -26.37 -5.69
CA ILE A 16 2.52 -25.05 -5.72
C ILE A 16 3.68 -25.04 -6.71
N SER A 17 4.44 -26.14 -6.79
CA SER A 17 5.57 -26.25 -7.74
C SER A 17 5.10 -26.20 -9.19
N VAL A 18 3.96 -26.82 -9.52
CA VAL A 18 3.35 -26.75 -10.87
C VAL A 18 2.94 -25.32 -11.23
N ILE A 19 2.47 -24.53 -10.27
CA ILE A 19 2.15 -23.12 -10.49
C ILE A 19 3.43 -22.33 -10.78
N GLY A 20 4.46 -22.52 -9.96
CA GLY A 20 5.74 -21.81 -10.09
C GLY A 20 6.52 -22.15 -11.36
N SER A 21 6.51 -23.42 -11.78
CA SER A 21 7.28 -23.90 -12.92
C SER A 21 6.87 -23.25 -14.23
N LYS A 22 5.57 -22.91 -14.41
CA LYS A 22 5.05 -22.16 -15.55
C LYS A 22 5.74 -20.80 -15.75
N TYR A 23 6.26 -20.22 -14.68
CA TYR A 23 6.95 -18.93 -14.67
C TYR A 23 8.46 -19.06 -14.42
N GLY A 24 9.01 -20.27 -14.43
CA GLY A 24 10.43 -20.53 -14.14
C GLY A 24 10.82 -20.22 -12.68
N TYR A 25 9.87 -20.30 -11.74
CA TYR A 25 10.10 -19.99 -10.33
C TYR A 25 10.31 -21.25 -9.49
N THR A 26 11.18 -21.14 -8.48
CA THR A 26 11.37 -22.15 -7.45
C THR A 26 10.19 -22.15 -6.48
N LEU A 27 9.93 -23.28 -5.81
CA LEU A 27 8.87 -23.40 -4.78
C LEU A 27 8.92 -22.26 -3.76
N THR A 28 10.11 -21.96 -3.24
CA THR A 28 10.31 -20.87 -2.27
C THR A 28 9.94 -19.50 -2.83
N LYS A 29 10.29 -19.22 -4.10
CA LYS A 29 9.96 -17.94 -4.74
C LYS A 29 8.46 -17.83 -4.97
N THR A 30 7.82 -18.91 -5.42
CA THR A 30 6.37 -18.98 -5.60
C THR A 30 5.62 -18.76 -4.28
N LEU A 31 6.04 -19.43 -3.20
CA LEU A 31 5.46 -19.24 -1.86
C LEU A 31 5.57 -17.79 -1.39
N LYS A 32 6.73 -17.14 -1.57
CA LYS A 32 6.91 -15.72 -1.23
C LYS A 32 5.94 -14.82 -2.01
N PHE A 33 5.73 -15.10 -3.29
CA PHE A 33 4.78 -14.35 -4.10
C PHE A 33 3.33 -14.53 -3.65
N ILE A 34 2.92 -15.76 -3.37
CA ILE A 34 1.58 -16.05 -2.88
C ILE A 34 1.35 -15.33 -1.55
N VAL A 35 2.24 -15.52 -0.58
CA VAL A 35 2.14 -14.86 0.74
C VAL A 35 2.14 -13.34 0.60
N GLY A 36 3.01 -12.79 -0.26
CA GLY A 36 3.07 -11.35 -0.50
C GLY A 36 1.78 -10.80 -1.11
N ARG A 37 1.17 -11.52 -2.05
CA ARG A 37 -0.11 -11.15 -2.65
C ARG A 37 -1.24 -11.15 -1.62
N GLU A 38 -1.38 -12.22 -0.85
CA GLU A 38 -2.43 -12.32 0.17
C GLU A 38 -2.24 -11.26 1.26
N ALA A 39 -1.00 -11.00 1.68
CA ALA A 39 -0.70 -9.94 2.64
C ALA A 39 -1.05 -8.55 2.09
N ALA A 40 -0.76 -8.28 0.81
CA ALA A 40 -1.14 -7.04 0.15
C ALA A 40 -2.66 -6.88 0.06
N GLN A 41 -3.38 -7.94 -0.35
CA GLN A 41 -4.84 -7.95 -0.39
C GLN A 41 -5.45 -7.70 0.98
N ILE A 42 -4.91 -8.31 2.04
CA ILE A 42 -5.37 -8.02 3.40
C ILE A 42 -5.16 -6.53 3.72
N ILE A 43 -4.03 -5.93 3.38
CA ILE A 43 -3.77 -4.50 3.63
C ILE A 43 -4.68 -3.59 2.80
N ASP A 44 -5.03 -4.00 1.58
CA ASP A 44 -5.91 -3.23 0.70
C ASP A 44 -7.40 -3.37 1.11
N ASP A 45 -7.82 -4.56 1.57
CA ASP A 45 -9.19 -4.88 1.97
C ASP A 45 -9.49 -4.54 3.44
N THR A 46 -8.48 -4.60 4.33
CA THR A 46 -8.59 -4.03 5.67
C THR A 46 -8.31 -2.54 5.55
N ASN A 47 -9.33 -1.72 5.79
CA ASN A 47 -9.20 -0.26 5.92
C ASN A 47 -7.82 0.09 6.50
N LEU A 48 -6.95 0.67 5.67
CA LEU A 48 -5.64 1.19 6.09
C LEU A 48 -5.83 1.86 7.45
N PRO A 49 -4.95 1.61 8.44
CA PRO A 49 -5.15 2.08 9.80
C PRO A 49 -5.47 3.58 9.77
N THR A 50 -6.72 3.91 10.02
CA THR A 50 -7.17 5.29 10.06
C THR A 50 -6.77 5.83 11.42
N PHE A 51 -5.78 6.71 11.43
CA PHE A 51 -5.40 7.42 12.64
C PHE A 51 -6.33 8.60 12.83
N GLU A 52 -6.82 8.76 14.06
CA GLU A 52 -7.61 9.93 14.42
C GLU A 52 -6.75 11.19 14.25
N MET A 53 -7.27 12.16 13.49
CA MET A 53 -6.59 13.43 13.27
C MET A 53 -6.63 14.23 14.58
N SER A 54 -5.54 14.94 14.92
CA SER A 54 -5.60 15.87 16.05
C SER A 54 -6.62 16.98 15.79
N GLN A 55 -7.30 17.43 16.84
CA GLN A 55 -8.33 18.45 16.76
C GLN A 55 -7.83 19.75 16.09
N ASP A 56 -6.58 20.14 16.39
CA ASP A 56 -5.93 21.30 15.76
C ASP A 56 -5.78 21.15 14.24
N ASN A 57 -5.40 19.95 13.77
CA ASN A 57 -5.24 19.67 12.35
C ASN A 57 -6.59 19.60 11.64
N GLU A 58 -7.62 19.07 12.29
CA GLU A 58 -8.97 19.06 11.76
C GLU A 58 -9.49 20.49 11.55
N ILE A 59 -9.35 21.37 12.56
CA ILE A 59 -9.74 22.78 12.48
C ILE A 59 -8.99 23.48 11.33
N ARG A 60 -7.67 23.26 11.22
CA ARG A 60 -6.85 23.82 10.14
C ARG A 60 -7.31 23.31 8.78
N GLY A 61 -7.56 22.01 8.64
CA GLY A 61 -8.04 21.39 7.40
C GLY A 61 -9.38 21.95 6.95
N ILE A 62 -10.35 22.08 7.87
CA ILE A 62 -11.65 22.68 7.60
C ILE A 62 -11.51 24.14 7.15
N ARG A 63 -10.63 24.91 7.80
CA ARG A 63 -10.35 26.30 7.39
C ARG A 63 -9.75 26.35 5.99
N THR A 64 -8.74 25.55 5.69
CA THR A 64 -8.10 25.48 4.37
C THR A 64 -9.10 25.12 3.27
N LEU A 65 -10.01 24.18 3.52
CA LEU A 65 -11.07 23.82 2.57
C LEU A 65 -12.03 25.00 2.30
N LYS A 66 -12.37 25.79 3.32
CA LYS A 66 -13.18 27.00 3.16
C LYS A 66 -12.43 28.09 2.37
N GLU A 67 -11.14 28.26 2.63
CA GLU A 67 -10.29 29.21 1.90
C GLU A 67 -10.13 28.83 0.42
N HIS A 68 -9.95 27.54 0.13
CA HIS A 68 -9.94 27.02 -1.24
C HIS A 68 -11.26 27.28 -1.98
N ARG A 69 -12.39 26.95 -1.35
CA ARG A 69 -13.73 27.17 -1.92
C ARG A 69 -14.06 28.65 -2.12
N SER A 70 -13.50 29.53 -1.31
CA SER A 70 -13.65 30.99 -1.46
C SER A 70 -12.66 31.60 -2.47
N GLY A 71 -11.89 30.78 -3.18
CA GLY A 71 -10.99 31.23 -4.25
C GLY A 71 -9.69 31.85 -3.73
N LYS A 72 -9.35 31.68 -2.45
CA LYS A 72 -8.12 32.22 -1.86
C LYS A 72 -6.86 31.40 -2.17
N THR A 73 -7.01 30.34 -2.95
CA THR A 73 -5.91 29.46 -3.36
C THR A 73 -5.80 29.44 -4.88
N VAL A 74 -4.57 29.38 -5.38
CA VAL A 74 -4.28 29.26 -6.81
C VAL A 74 -3.66 27.90 -7.08
N LYS A 75 -4.09 27.25 -8.15
CA LYS A 75 -3.44 26.03 -8.63
C LYS A 75 -2.11 26.42 -9.28
N LEU A 76 -1.03 25.77 -8.86
CA LEU A 76 0.28 25.94 -9.48
C LEU A 76 0.48 24.84 -10.51
N ASP A 77 0.92 25.23 -11.71
CA ASP A 77 1.18 24.28 -12.79
C ASP A 77 2.63 23.80 -12.77
N LYS A 78 3.55 24.59 -12.18
CA LYS A 78 4.96 24.20 -11.99
C LYS A 78 5.37 24.36 -10.51
N PRO A 79 6.30 23.52 -10.01
CA PRO A 79 6.77 23.60 -8.62
C PRO A 79 7.37 24.95 -8.20
N PHE A 80 7.83 25.75 -9.15
CA PHE A 80 8.52 27.03 -8.92
C PHE A 80 7.60 28.26 -9.07
N ASP A 81 6.31 28.06 -9.36
CA ASP A 81 5.34 29.16 -9.48
C ASP A 81 4.96 29.76 -8.10
N ILE A 82 5.56 29.27 -7.00
CA ILE A 82 5.35 29.71 -5.62
C ILE A 82 5.88 31.12 -5.30
N GLY A 83 6.37 31.87 -6.30
CA GLY A 83 6.78 33.28 -6.10
C GLY A 83 7.96 33.47 -5.14
N LEU A 84 8.89 32.50 -5.09
CA LEU A 84 10.18 32.65 -4.42
C LEU A 84 11.21 33.23 -5.41
N LEU A 85 11.03 34.49 -5.80
CA LEU A 85 12.07 35.39 -6.34
C LEU A 85 11.75 36.83 -5.94
#